data_AF-A0ABD4WTZ2-F1
#
_entry.id   AF-A0ABD4WTZ2-F1
#
_cell.length_a   1.000
_cell.length_b   1.000
_cell.length_c   1.000
_cell.angle_alpha   90.00
_cell.angle_beta   90.00
_cell.angle_gamma   90.00
#
_symmetry.space_group_name_H-M   'P 1'
#
loop_
_entity.id
_entity.type
_entity.pdbx_description
1 polymer ?
#
loop_
_entity_poly.entity_id
_entity_poly.type
_entity_poly.pdbx_seq_one_letter_code
_entity_poly.pdbx_strand_id
1 'polypeptide(L)'
;MTKILTCYLQDVNTFNGRFKWLWKEKPTLRKKKEAFLETLRTHFKKQQLALHKVFPKKRMEMLDYVIYNLVATGIQAIQSKTLMQKFDVSQSTVSRFVKSLKATPFMIVARYIKEDTTGAHPDSYVFILKSHKNFDQICEEIFFAHDTTGIQTLQQEEMTTPVTTPVTSPESAKNVDTPSFEDEKASSPFINLDLPKNHLNNH
;
A
#
# COMPACT_ATOMS: atom_id res chain seq x y z
N MET A 1 -8.15 24.81 -11.49
CA MET A 1 -6.88 24.54 -10.78
C MET A 1 -6.76 23.04 -10.53
N THR A 2 -5.85 22.38 -11.23
CA THR A 2 -5.52 20.97 -11.05
C THR A 2 -4.59 20.86 -9.83
N LYS A 3 -5.07 20.27 -8.74
CA LYS A 3 -4.30 20.14 -7.50
C LYS A 3 -3.39 18.91 -7.60
N ILE A 4 -2.08 19.10 -7.59
CA ILE A 4 -1.10 18.01 -7.58
C ILE A 4 -0.79 17.70 -6.11
N LEU A 5 -1.05 16.46 -5.67
CA LEU A 5 -0.63 15.98 -4.35
C LEU A 5 0.87 15.65 -4.38
N THR A 6 1.73 16.61 -4.10
CA THR A 6 3.15 16.33 -3.81
C THR A 6 3.37 16.34 -2.32
N CYS A 7 3.69 15.18 -1.73
CA CYS A 7 4.21 15.09 -0.38
C CYS A 7 5.72 14.84 -0.49
N TYR A 8 6.53 15.45 0.38
CA TYR A 8 7.92 15.07 0.61
C TYR A 8 8.10 14.46 2.02
N LEU A 9 9.04 13.52 2.17
CA LEU A 9 9.30 12.90 3.48
C LEU A 9 9.67 13.93 4.54
N GLN A 10 10.42 14.97 4.13
CA GLN A 10 10.83 16.05 5.01
C GLN A 10 9.64 16.84 5.57
N ASP A 11 8.57 17.02 4.80
CA ASP A 11 7.37 17.72 5.24
C ASP A 11 6.64 16.91 6.32
N VAL A 12 6.51 15.60 6.12
CA VAL A 12 5.95 14.68 7.12
C VAL A 12 6.78 14.69 8.41
N ASN A 13 8.11 14.69 8.29
CA ASN A 13 9.00 14.76 9.44
C ASN A 13 8.90 16.10 10.17
N THR A 14 8.80 17.21 9.42
CA THR A 14 8.68 18.56 9.96
C THR A 14 7.35 18.73 10.69
N PHE A 15 6.25 18.28 10.07
CA PHE A 15 4.92 18.25 10.68
C PHE A 15 4.92 17.43 11.99
N ASN A 16 5.43 16.20 11.95
CA ASN A 16 5.51 15.33 13.13
C ASN A 16 6.47 15.88 14.20
N GLY A 17 7.48 16.67 13.81
CA GLY A 17 8.44 17.32 14.70
C GLY A 17 7.77 18.19 15.76
N ARG A 18 6.68 18.89 15.41
CA ARG A 18 5.89 19.75 16.31
C ARG A 18 5.21 18.95 17.44
N PHE A 19 5.03 17.66 17.24
CA PHE A 19 4.26 16.78 18.12
C PHE A 19 5.10 15.70 18.82
N LYS A 20 6.45 15.77 18.77
CA LYS A 20 7.35 14.78 19.40
C LYS A 20 7.02 14.50 20.87
N TRP A 21 6.48 15.49 21.59
CA TRP A 21 6.09 15.36 22.99
C TRP A 21 4.95 14.35 23.22
N LEU A 22 4.10 14.07 22.22
CA LEU A 22 2.99 13.12 22.36
C LEU A 22 3.45 11.69 22.69
N TRP A 23 4.65 11.30 22.26
CA TRP A 23 5.22 9.98 22.58
C TRP A 23 5.67 9.85 24.04
N LYS A 24 5.72 10.95 24.80
CA LYS A 24 5.91 10.92 26.26
C LYS A 24 4.63 10.47 26.98
N GLU A 25 3.45 10.74 26.40
CA GLU A 25 2.14 10.36 26.94
C GLU A 25 1.72 8.93 26.55
N LYS A 26 2.59 7.95 26.82
CA LYS A 26 2.38 6.55 26.43
C LYS A 26 1.01 5.97 26.82
N PRO A 27 0.46 6.21 28.04
CA PRO A 27 -0.84 5.66 28.42
C PRO A 27 -1.98 6.17 27.52
N THR A 28 -1.97 7.47 27.21
CA THR A 28 -2.97 8.10 26.34
C THR A 28 -2.91 7.53 24.93
N LEU A 29 -1.71 7.40 24.36
CA LEU A 29 -1.53 6.81 23.03
C LEU A 29 -1.97 5.35 22.97
N ARG A 30 -1.67 4.55 24.00
CA ARG A 30 -2.14 3.16 24.08
C ARG A 30 -3.66 3.07 24.08
N LYS A 31 -4.35 3.93 24.83
CA LYS A 31 -5.82 3.99 24.84
C LYS A 31 -6.39 4.38 23.48
N LYS A 32 -5.84 5.42 22.83
CA LYS A 32 -6.25 5.84 21.48
C LYS A 32 -6.03 4.74 20.43
N LYS A 33 -4.88 4.06 20.50
CA LYS A 33 -4.55 2.92 19.63
C LYS A 33 -5.58 1.81 19.79
N GLU A 34 -5.88 1.40 21.02
CA GLU A 34 -6.83 0.30 21.27
C GLU A 34 -8.25 0.67 20.83
N ALA A 35 -8.69 1.91 21.08
CA ALA A 35 -9.98 2.40 20.58
C ALA A 35 -10.07 2.36 19.05
N PHE A 36 -8.98 2.69 18.35
CA PHE A 36 -8.94 2.58 16.90
C PHE A 36 -8.92 1.11 16.42
N LEU A 37 -8.17 0.24 17.08
CA LEU A 37 -8.16 -1.20 16.78
C LEU A 37 -9.56 -1.81 16.98
N GLU A 38 -10.31 -1.38 18.00
CA GLU A 38 -11.69 -1.84 18.21
C GLU A 38 -12.63 -1.37 17.09
N THR A 39 -12.43 -0.16 16.58
CA THR A 39 -13.15 0.34 15.39
C THR A 39 -12.86 -0.54 14.17
N LEU A 40 -11.60 -0.94 13.96
CA LEU A 40 -11.22 -1.87 12.90
C LEU A 40 -11.84 -3.27 13.10
N ARG A 41 -11.80 -3.82 14.33
CA ARG A 41 -12.45 -5.12 14.64
C ARG A 41 -13.94 -5.07 14.32
N THR A 42 -14.62 -4.00 14.73
CA THR A 42 -16.05 -3.80 14.44
C THR A 42 -16.31 -3.71 12.93
N HIS A 43 -15.47 -3.00 12.17
CA HIS A 43 -15.60 -2.89 10.72
C HIS A 43 -15.50 -4.24 10.01
N PHE A 44 -14.50 -5.06 10.34
CA PHE A 44 -14.35 -6.38 9.73
C PHE A 44 -15.44 -7.35 10.20
N LYS A 45 -15.87 -7.27 11.47
CA LYS A 45 -17.00 -8.07 11.98
C LYS A 45 -18.28 -7.79 11.19
N LYS A 46 -18.58 -6.53 10.87
CA LYS A 46 -19.72 -6.17 10.00
C LYS A 46 -19.64 -6.79 8.60
N GLN A 47 -18.43 -7.05 8.11
CA GLN A 47 -18.19 -7.73 6.83
C GLN A 47 -18.07 -9.25 6.96
N GLN A 48 -18.37 -9.83 8.13
CA GLN A 48 -18.18 -11.25 8.42
C GLN A 48 -16.73 -11.74 8.25
N LEU A 49 -15.77 -10.84 8.44
CA LEU A 49 -14.33 -11.12 8.38
C LEU A 49 -13.71 -10.96 9.76
N ALA A 50 -12.78 -11.84 10.10
CA ALA A 50 -11.98 -11.69 11.31
C ALA A 50 -10.72 -10.87 11.02
N LEU A 51 -10.42 -9.88 11.87
CA LEU A 51 -9.25 -9.00 11.71
C LEU A 51 -7.93 -9.79 11.56
N HIS A 52 -7.76 -10.86 12.33
CA HIS A 52 -6.56 -11.72 12.28
C HIS A 52 -6.43 -12.56 11.01
N LYS A 53 -7.53 -12.74 10.24
CA LYS A 53 -7.48 -13.38 8.91
C LYS A 53 -7.03 -12.38 7.85
N VAL A 54 -7.47 -11.13 7.96
CA VAL A 54 -7.04 -10.04 7.08
C VAL A 54 -5.58 -9.66 7.36
N PHE A 55 -5.21 -9.59 8.64
CA PHE A 55 -3.88 -9.32 9.16
C PHE A 55 -3.37 -10.49 10.02
N PRO A 56 -2.74 -11.51 9.41
CA PRO A 56 -2.04 -12.58 10.12
C PRO A 56 -0.93 -12.03 11.02
N LYS A 57 -0.45 -12.83 11.98
CA LYS A 57 0.49 -12.44 13.07
C LYS A 57 1.45 -11.28 12.76
N LYS A 58 2.39 -11.44 11.83
CA LYS A 58 3.36 -10.38 11.47
C LYS A 58 2.71 -9.11 10.90
N ARG A 59 1.63 -9.24 10.13
CA ARG A 59 0.86 -8.10 9.62
C ARG A 59 0.05 -7.42 10.71
N MET A 60 -0.38 -8.14 11.75
CA MET A 60 -0.98 -7.54 12.94
C MET A 60 0.05 -6.75 13.76
N GLU A 61 1.27 -7.26 13.90
CA GLU A 61 2.37 -6.52 14.55
C GLU A 61 2.71 -5.22 13.80
N MET A 62 2.76 -5.28 12.46
CA MET A 62 2.91 -4.09 11.62
C MET A 62 1.74 -3.12 11.78
N LEU A 63 0.50 -3.63 11.83
CA LEU A 63 -0.69 -2.81 12.06
C LEU A 63 -0.58 -2.08 13.40
N ASP A 64 -0.23 -2.78 14.48
CA ASP A 64 -0.09 -2.20 15.80
C ASP A 64 0.90 -1.03 15.81
N TYR A 65 2.05 -1.21 15.18
CA TYR A 65 3.07 -0.19 15.06
C TYR A 65 2.62 1.03 14.25
N VAL A 66 1.98 0.82 13.10
CA VAL A 66 1.51 1.91 12.24
C VAL A 66 0.39 2.69 12.93
N ILE A 67 -0.60 2.00 13.50
CA ILE A 67 -1.70 2.65 14.21
C ILE A 67 -1.19 3.44 15.43
N TYR A 68 -0.24 2.90 16.20
CA TYR A 68 0.33 3.59 17.35
C TYR A 68 0.88 4.98 17.01
N ASN A 69 1.58 5.12 15.89
CA ASN A 69 2.12 6.41 15.46
C ASN A 69 1.05 7.30 14.82
N LEU A 70 0.12 6.71 14.07
CA LEU A 70 -0.93 7.48 13.41
C LEU A 70 -1.93 8.09 14.37
N VAL A 71 -2.27 7.41 15.47
CA VAL A 71 -3.14 8.01 16.50
C VAL A 71 -2.46 9.15 17.28
N ALA A 72 -1.13 9.29 17.15
CA ALA A 72 -0.40 10.41 17.74
C ALA A 72 -0.55 11.67 16.87
N THR A 73 -0.18 11.61 15.59
CA THR A 73 -0.07 12.81 14.74
C THR A 73 -1.02 12.85 13.55
N GLY A 74 -1.62 11.71 13.19
CA GLY A 74 -2.51 11.58 12.03
C GLY A 74 -1.80 11.21 10.72
N ILE A 75 -0.47 11.34 10.64
CA ILE A 75 0.32 11.01 9.45
C ILE A 75 1.63 10.32 9.80
N GLN A 76 1.99 9.32 9.00
CA GLN A 76 3.27 8.64 9.13
C GLN A 76 3.81 8.27 7.75
N ALA A 77 5.08 8.57 7.51
CA ALA A 77 5.81 8.08 6.36
C ALA A 77 6.85 7.05 6.81
N ILE A 78 6.93 5.91 6.11
CA ILE A 78 7.83 4.80 6.45
C ILE A 78 8.33 4.16 5.16
N GLN A 79 9.64 3.95 5.06
CA GLN A 79 10.23 3.15 4.00
C GLN A 79 9.81 1.68 4.11
N SER A 80 9.53 1.04 2.98
CA SER A 80 9.27 -0.39 2.92
C SER A 80 10.40 -1.20 3.55
N LYS A 81 11.66 -0.82 3.31
CA LYS A 81 12.85 -1.47 3.90
C LYS A 81 12.84 -1.42 5.43
N THR A 82 12.44 -0.31 6.03
CA THR A 82 12.33 -0.18 7.50
C THR A 82 11.29 -1.15 8.07
N LEU A 83 10.14 -1.30 7.41
CA LEU A 83 9.14 -2.29 7.82
C LEU A 83 9.66 -3.72 7.66
N MET A 84 10.34 -4.03 6.55
CA MET A 84 10.93 -5.36 6.32
C MET A 84 11.92 -5.73 7.42
N GLN A 85 12.88 -4.84 7.71
CA GLN A 85 13.91 -5.07 8.72
C GLN A 85 13.32 -5.16 10.13
N LYS A 86 12.37 -4.28 10.46
CA LYS A 86 11.79 -4.24 11.81
C LYS A 86 10.98 -5.48 12.16
N PHE A 87 10.27 -6.05 11.19
CA PHE A 87 9.36 -7.18 11.43
C PHE A 87 9.90 -8.51 10.90
N ASP A 88 11.07 -8.50 10.27
CA ASP A 88 11.69 -9.65 9.60
C ASP A 88 10.72 -10.29 8.58
N VAL A 89 10.37 -9.50 7.56
CA VAL A 89 9.39 -9.90 6.52
C VAL A 89 9.84 -9.46 5.13
N SER A 90 9.36 -10.18 4.11
CA SER A 90 9.62 -9.85 2.70
C SER A 90 8.89 -8.59 2.23
N GLN A 91 9.37 -7.98 1.16
CA GLN A 91 8.71 -6.83 0.51
C GLN A 91 7.28 -7.18 0.06
N SER A 92 7.05 -8.40 -0.42
CA SER A 92 5.70 -8.85 -0.81
C SER A 92 4.75 -8.94 0.39
N THR A 93 5.27 -9.18 1.60
CA THR A 93 4.48 -9.18 2.84
C THR A 93 4.11 -7.76 3.24
N VAL A 94 5.03 -6.81 3.14
CA VAL A 94 4.76 -5.38 3.35
C VAL A 94 3.74 -4.86 2.33
N SER A 95 3.88 -5.22 1.05
CA SER A 95 2.94 -4.84 -0.01
C SER A 95 1.52 -5.36 0.27
N ARG A 96 1.37 -6.63 0.69
CA ARG A 96 0.06 -7.18 1.09
C ARG A 96 -0.51 -6.48 2.32
N PHE A 97 0.32 -6.13 3.29
CA PHE A 97 -0.08 -5.34 4.46
C PHE A 97 -0.64 -3.98 4.05
N VAL A 98 0.09 -3.24 3.21
CA VAL A 98 -0.33 -1.94 2.68
C VAL A 98 -1.61 -2.06 1.87
N LYS A 99 -1.73 -3.08 1.01
CA LYS A 99 -2.95 -3.35 0.23
C LYS A 99 -4.16 -3.58 1.14
N SER A 100 -4.01 -4.36 2.22
CA SER A 100 -5.06 -4.59 3.21
C SER A 100 -5.47 -3.30 3.93
N LEU A 101 -4.51 -2.45 4.30
CA LEU A 101 -4.81 -1.14 4.92
C LEU A 101 -5.53 -0.19 3.96
N LYS A 102 -5.05 -0.09 2.71
CA LYS A 102 -5.65 0.76 1.67
C LYS A 102 -7.09 0.38 1.35
N ALA A 103 -7.46 -0.89 1.52
CA ALA A 103 -8.83 -1.37 1.33
C ALA A 103 -9.79 -0.94 2.46
N THR A 104 -9.28 -0.40 3.58
CA THR A 104 -10.13 0.09 4.67
C THR A 104 -10.58 1.53 4.42
N PRO A 105 -11.78 1.94 4.88
CA PRO A 105 -12.28 3.29 4.67
C PRO A 105 -11.59 4.34 5.55
N PHE A 106 -10.87 3.92 6.60
CA PHE A 106 -10.38 4.80 7.66
C PHE A 106 -9.11 5.57 7.30
N MET A 107 -8.36 5.11 6.30
CA MET A 107 -7.01 5.59 6.06
C MET A 107 -6.79 5.88 4.58
N ILE A 108 -5.92 6.85 4.30
CA ILE A 108 -5.35 7.06 2.98
C ILE A 108 -3.96 6.45 3.01
N VAL A 109 -3.62 5.66 1.99
CA VAL A 109 -2.27 5.11 1.83
C VAL A 109 -1.74 5.46 0.45
N ALA A 110 -0.65 6.22 0.44
CA ALA A 110 0.06 6.65 -0.76
C ALA A 110 1.50 6.09 -0.77
N ARG A 111 2.14 6.15 -1.93
CA ARG A 111 3.55 5.79 -2.13
C ARG A 111 4.21 6.92 -2.90
N TYR A 112 5.44 7.28 -2.54
CA TYR A 112 6.21 8.27 -3.31
C TYR A 112 6.58 7.67 -4.68
N ILE A 113 6.48 8.48 -5.74
CA ILE A 113 6.54 8.01 -7.14
C ILE A 113 7.92 8.21 -7.78
N LYS A 114 8.78 9.12 -7.30
CA LYS A 114 10.06 9.45 -7.97
C LYS A 114 11.31 9.22 -7.10
N GLU A 115 12.33 8.66 -7.76
CA GLU A 115 13.75 8.83 -7.48
C GLU A 115 14.18 10.20 -8.01
N ASP A 116 14.84 11.01 -7.19
CA ASP A 116 15.68 12.11 -7.65
C ASP A 116 17.06 11.95 -7.02
N THR A 117 18.09 12.25 -7.81
CA THR A 117 19.54 12.20 -7.51
C THR A 117 19.98 13.00 -6.28
N THR A 118 19.06 13.71 -5.63
CA THR A 118 19.27 14.61 -4.48
C THR A 118 18.57 14.17 -3.20
N GLY A 119 17.97 12.97 -3.15
CA GLY A 119 17.54 12.36 -1.88
C GLY A 119 16.04 12.15 -1.71
N ALA A 120 15.32 11.76 -2.77
CA ALA A 120 14.00 11.16 -2.60
C ALA A 120 14.14 9.72 -2.08
N HIS A 121 13.21 9.29 -1.22
CA HIS A 121 13.21 7.94 -0.63
C HIS A 121 12.29 7.01 -1.44
N PRO A 122 12.79 6.35 -2.50
CA PRO A 122 12.00 5.35 -3.22
C PRO A 122 11.47 4.33 -2.22
N ASP A 123 10.26 3.83 -2.48
CA ASP A 123 9.58 2.82 -1.66
C ASP A 123 9.10 3.26 -0.27
N SER A 124 8.94 4.56 -0.04
CA SER A 124 8.26 5.04 1.16
C SER A 124 6.74 5.02 1.00
N TYR A 125 6.05 4.52 2.02
CA TYR A 125 4.60 4.59 2.16
C TYR A 125 4.23 5.77 3.06
N VAL A 126 3.20 6.52 2.69
CA VAL A 126 2.59 7.55 3.54
C VAL A 126 1.20 7.07 3.95
N PHE A 127 0.99 6.98 5.25
CA PHE A 127 -0.27 6.62 5.86
C PHE A 127 -0.89 7.86 6.50
N ILE A 128 -2.17 8.09 6.26
CA ILE A 128 -2.92 9.21 6.82
C ILE A 128 -4.21 8.67 7.44
N LEU A 129 -4.49 9.07 8.67
CA LEU A 129 -5.69 8.70 9.39
C LEU A 129 -6.79 9.75 9.18
N LYS A 130 -7.88 9.38 8.49
CA LYS A 130 -8.96 10.32 8.13
C LYS A 130 -9.73 10.88 9.32
N SER A 131 -9.85 10.10 10.40
CA SER A 131 -10.55 10.51 11.61
C SER A 131 -9.68 11.30 12.58
N HIS A 132 -8.42 11.61 12.23
CA HIS A 132 -7.54 12.35 13.12
C HIS A 132 -7.85 13.85 13.08
N LYS A 133 -7.79 14.53 14.22
CA LYS A 133 -8.04 15.99 14.31
C LYS A 133 -7.14 16.86 13.42
N ASN A 134 -5.97 16.34 13.05
CA ASN A 134 -5.01 17.02 12.19
C ASN A 134 -5.24 16.73 10.69
N PHE A 135 -6.27 15.95 10.32
CA PHE A 135 -6.44 15.49 8.94
C PHE A 135 -6.51 16.65 7.93
N ASP A 136 -7.33 17.66 8.20
CA ASP A 136 -7.48 18.81 7.31
C ASP A 136 -6.17 19.61 7.19
N GLN A 137 -5.51 19.86 8.32
CA GLN A 137 -4.20 20.51 8.36
C GLN A 137 -3.11 19.73 7.61
N ILE A 138 -3.13 18.40 7.71
CA ILE A 138 -2.22 17.52 6.95
C ILE A 138 -2.48 17.67 5.45
N CYS A 139 -3.75 17.67 5.04
CA CYS A 139 -4.10 17.86 3.64
C CYS A 139 -3.63 19.23 3.12
N GLU A 140 -3.84 20.30 3.89
CA GLU A 140 -3.39 21.66 3.57
C GLU A 140 -1.87 21.80 3.51
N GLU A 141 -1.15 21.45 4.57
CA GLU A 141 0.29 21.72 4.66
C GLU A 141 1.14 20.74 3.85
N ILE A 142 0.71 19.49 3.67
CA ILE A 142 1.56 18.43 3.11
C ILE A 142 1.15 18.04 1.70
N PHE A 143 -0.12 18.20 1.32
CA PHE A 143 -0.63 17.70 0.04
C PHE A 143 -1.20 18.78 -0.88
N PHE A 144 -1.42 20.01 -0.40
CA PHE A 144 -1.82 21.13 -1.24
C PHE A 144 -0.64 22.09 -1.42
N ALA A 145 -0.14 22.19 -2.66
CA ALA A 145 0.95 23.10 -2.99
C ALA A 145 0.49 24.57 -2.84
N HIS A 146 1.25 25.32 -2.03
CA HIS A 146 1.47 26.74 -2.26
C HIS A 146 2.22 26.90 -3.60
N ASP A 147 1.64 27.66 -4.52
CA ASP A 147 2.13 28.14 -5.82
C ASP A 147 2.99 27.21 -6.72
N THR A 148 2.48 26.95 -7.93
CA THR A 148 3.02 25.96 -8.89
C THR A 148 4.01 26.53 -9.92
N THR A 149 4.56 27.71 -9.69
CA THR A 149 5.38 28.46 -10.66
C THR A 149 6.65 27.71 -11.09
N GLY A 150 7.15 26.75 -10.31
CA GLY A 150 8.39 26.01 -10.60
C GLY A 150 8.25 24.63 -11.27
N ILE A 151 7.05 24.04 -11.36
CA ILE A 151 6.89 22.65 -11.84
C ILE A 151 6.43 22.57 -13.31
N GLN A 152 5.90 23.65 -13.89
CA GLN A 152 5.48 23.66 -15.30
C GLN A 152 6.66 23.53 -16.28
N THR A 153 7.88 23.89 -15.88
CA THR A 153 9.08 23.80 -16.72
C THR A 153 9.53 22.36 -16.98
N LEU A 154 9.35 21.43 -16.02
CA LEU A 154 9.82 20.05 -16.17
C LEU A 154 8.91 19.18 -17.05
N GLN A 155 7.60 19.45 -17.08
CA GLN A 155 6.67 18.67 -17.92
C GLN A 155 6.69 19.07 -19.40
N GLN A 156 7.13 20.29 -19.73
CA GLN A 156 7.28 20.71 -21.13
C GLN A 156 8.54 20.14 -21.80
N GLU A 157 9.61 19.88 -21.05
CA GLU A 157 10.83 19.23 -21.61
C GLU A 157 10.62 17.75 -21.96
N GLU A 158 9.72 17.04 -21.28
CA GLU A 158 9.48 15.60 -21.53
C GLU A 158 8.59 15.33 -22.75
N MET A 159 7.74 16.29 -23.17
CA MET A 159 6.84 16.12 -24.33
C MET A 159 7.48 16.45 -25.69
N THR A 160 8.71 16.97 -25.73
CA THR A 160 9.34 17.40 -27.00
C THR A 160 10.27 16.35 -27.62
N THR A 161 10.36 15.14 -27.06
CA THR A 161 11.05 14.04 -27.75
C THR A 161 10.11 13.38 -28.78
N PRO A 162 10.44 13.44 -30.09
CA PRO A 162 9.55 12.91 -31.11
C PRO A 162 9.53 11.37 -31.07
N VAL A 163 8.33 10.82 -30.99
CA VAL A 163 8.04 9.38 -31.11
C VAL A 163 8.40 8.93 -32.53
N THR A 164 9.39 8.05 -32.66
CA THR A 164 9.74 7.40 -33.92
C THR A 164 8.60 6.49 -34.39
N THR A 165 8.16 6.68 -35.62
CA THR A 165 7.09 5.97 -36.35
C THR A 165 7.23 4.44 -36.37
N PRO A 166 6.13 3.66 -36.38
CA PRO A 166 6.19 2.22 -36.61
C PRO A 166 6.40 1.90 -38.10
N VAL A 167 7.32 0.99 -38.40
CA VAL A 167 7.58 0.44 -39.74
C VAL A 167 6.43 -0.49 -40.14
N THR A 168 5.85 -0.23 -41.31
CA THR A 168 4.86 -1.09 -41.98
C THR A 168 5.59 -2.02 -42.95
N SER A 169 5.24 -3.30 -42.98
CA SER A 169 5.37 -4.16 -44.17
C SER A 169 4.40 -5.34 -44.05
N PRO A 170 3.49 -5.56 -45.02
CA PRO A 170 2.72 -6.80 -45.15
C PRO A 170 3.41 -7.72 -46.15
N GLU A 171 3.55 -9.01 -45.84
CA GLU A 171 3.84 -10.00 -46.86
C GLU A 171 2.85 -11.17 -46.75
N SER A 172 2.05 -11.30 -47.79
CA SER A 172 1.06 -12.33 -48.03
C SER A 172 1.71 -13.53 -48.74
N ALA A 173 1.54 -14.75 -48.22
CA ALA A 173 1.69 -15.96 -49.03
C ALA A 173 0.76 -17.08 -48.55
N LYS A 174 -0.20 -17.37 -49.45
CA LYS A 174 -1.08 -18.54 -49.68
C LYS A 174 -0.97 -19.82 -48.82
N ASN A 175 -2.16 -20.32 -48.49
CA ASN A 175 -2.56 -21.65 -48.00
C ASN A 175 -2.08 -22.87 -48.84
N VAL A 176 -2.28 -24.05 -48.22
CA VAL A 176 -2.40 -25.46 -48.71
C VAL A 176 -1.33 -26.31 -48.02
N ASP A 177 -1.62 -27.26 -47.12
CA ASP A 177 -2.44 -28.48 -47.27
C ASP A 177 -2.87 -29.08 -45.90
N THR A 178 -4.04 -29.72 -45.87
CA THR A 178 -4.51 -30.73 -44.88
C THR A 178 -4.78 -32.02 -45.68
N PRO A 179 -4.62 -33.26 -45.16
CA PRO A 179 -5.44 -33.87 -44.09
C PRO A 179 -4.56 -34.72 -43.11
N SER A 180 -4.98 -35.29 -41.98
CA SER A 180 -6.15 -36.11 -41.65
C SER A 180 -6.28 -36.23 -40.12
N PHE A 181 -7.51 -36.55 -39.70
CA PHE A 181 -8.00 -36.83 -38.35
C PHE A 181 -7.27 -37.98 -37.65
N GLU A 182 -7.20 -37.91 -36.31
CA GLU A 182 -7.62 -38.99 -35.39
C GLU A 182 -7.72 -38.49 -33.93
N ASP A 183 -8.97 -38.56 -33.43
CA ASP A 183 -9.47 -38.86 -32.08
C ASP A 183 -9.17 -38.02 -30.81
N GLU A 184 -10.26 -37.42 -30.34
CA GLU A 184 -10.80 -37.41 -28.97
C GLU A 184 -9.88 -37.78 -27.78
N LYS A 185 -9.75 -36.85 -26.83
CA LYS A 185 -10.15 -37.11 -25.42
C LYS A 185 -10.30 -35.84 -24.59
N ALA A 186 -11.53 -35.57 -24.18
CA ALA A 186 -11.82 -34.73 -23.01
C ALA A 186 -11.45 -35.48 -21.73
N SER A 187 -10.78 -34.81 -20.77
CA SER A 187 -11.03 -34.99 -19.33
C SER A 187 -10.21 -33.99 -18.52
N SER A 188 -10.88 -33.00 -17.93
CA SER A 188 -10.46 -32.44 -16.65
C SER A 188 -10.34 -33.55 -15.59
N PRO A 189 -9.47 -33.40 -14.58
CA PRO A 189 -10.03 -33.57 -13.24
C PRO A 189 -9.46 -32.58 -12.21
N PHE A 190 -10.41 -32.00 -11.46
CA PHE A 190 -10.22 -31.57 -10.08
C PHE A 190 -9.43 -32.63 -9.30
N ILE A 191 -8.40 -32.22 -8.56
CA ILE A 191 -7.82 -33.07 -7.52
C ILE A 191 -8.26 -32.51 -6.17
N ASN A 192 -8.91 -33.40 -5.44
CA ASN A 192 -9.51 -33.24 -4.14
C ASN A 192 -8.50 -32.83 -3.07
N LEU A 193 -9.04 -32.06 -2.13
CA LEU A 193 -8.47 -31.68 -0.85
C LEU A 193 -8.43 -32.91 0.09
N ASP A 194 -7.27 -33.53 0.27
CA ASP A 194 -7.08 -34.54 1.30
C ASP A 194 -6.81 -33.87 2.66
N LEU A 195 -7.81 -33.95 3.56
CA LEU A 195 -7.64 -33.72 4.99
C LEU A 195 -7.12 -35.00 5.67
N PRO A 196 -6.10 -34.92 6.54
CA PRO A 196 -5.75 -36.06 7.39
C PRO A 196 -6.81 -36.26 8.49
N LYS A 197 -7.42 -37.46 8.50
CA LYS A 197 -8.24 -37.98 9.60
C LYS A 197 -7.33 -38.43 10.76
N ASN A 198 -7.83 -38.17 11.96
CA ASN A 198 -7.25 -38.48 13.27
C ASN A 198 -6.75 -39.94 13.41
N HIS A 199 -5.65 -40.11 14.15
CA HIS A 199 -5.45 -41.29 14.98
C HIS A 199 -5.24 -40.86 16.44
N LEU A 200 -6.28 -41.08 17.24
CA LEU A 200 -6.17 -41.34 18.67
C LEU A 200 -5.33 -42.61 18.86
N ASN A 201 -4.47 -42.63 19.87
CA ASN A 201 -4.32 -43.81 20.73
C ASN A 201 -3.76 -43.41 22.09
N ASN A 202 -4.51 -43.80 23.12
CA ASN A 202 -4.11 -43.88 24.52
C ASN A 202 -3.04 -44.96 24.69
N HIS A 203 -2.07 -44.72 25.57
CA HIS A 203 -1.56 -45.73 26.49
C HIS A 203 -0.91 -45.07 27.71
#